data_AF-A0AA34Z4J1-F1
#
_entry.id   AF-A0AA34Z4J1-F1
#
_cell.length_a   1.000
_cell.length_b   1.000
_cell.length_c   1.000
_cell.angle_alpha   90.00
_cell.angle_beta   90.00
_cell.angle_gamma   90.00
#
_symmetry.space_group_name_H-M   'P 1'
#
loop_
_entity.id
_entity.type
_entity.pdbx_description
1 polymer ?
#
loop_
_entity_poly.entity_id
_entity_poly.type
_entity_poly.pdbx_seq_one_letter_code
_entity_poly.pdbx_strand_id
1 'polypeptide(L)'
;MTVNGQDFYDFAVTSLARGDEIGFRNAVGRAYYGLYHDVCSKLQKCPEPATHVGVRDYLIETSWLNGYEPYDKMKLISLGTMLKHLHTQRKWADYSINYDYPKADAEAALIMARKGLEKSQAMLDEITPPAPAA
;
A
#
# COMPACT_ATOMS: atom_id res chain seq x y z
N MET A 1 -1.05 -14.40 -17.03
CA MET A 1 -2.02 -13.80 -16.08
C MET A 1 -1.40 -12.53 -15.54
N THR A 2 -2.16 -11.43 -15.49
CA THR A 2 -1.72 -10.17 -14.89
C THR A 2 -1.87 -10.24 -13.37
N VAL A 3 -0.96 -9.62 -12.62
CA VAL A 3 -1.00 -9.54 -11.15
C VAL A 3 -1.62 -8.22 -10.68
N ASN A 4 -2.18 -8.22 -9.47
CA ASN A 4 -2.77 -7.05 -8.81
C ASN A 4 -2.16 -6.82 -7.41
N GLY A 5 -2.61 -5.78 -6.70
CA GLY A 5 -2.12 -5.46 -5.36
C GLY A 5 -2.33 -6.56 -4.32
N GLN A 6 -3.46 -7.29 -4.38
CA GLN A 6 -3.74 -8.40 -3.47
C GLN A 6 -2.72 -9.53 -3.65
N ASP A 7 -2.33 -9.86 -4.88
CA ASP A 7 -1.32 -10.91 -5.15
C ASP A 7 0.03 -10.61 -4.47
N PHE A 8 0.45 -9.34 -4.46
CA PHE A 8 1.67 -8.93 -3.74
C PHE A 8 1.51 -9.05 -2.22
N TYR A 9 0.34 -8.71 -1.69
CA TYR A 9 0.08 -8.83 -0.24
C TYR A 9 0.05 -10.29 0.21
N ASP A 10 -0.61 -11.18 -0.54
CA ASP A 10 -0.67 -12.60 -0.20
C ASP A 10 0.72 -13.25 -0.25
N PHE A 11 1.55 -12.83 -1.23
CA PHE A 11 2.94 -13.22 -1.27
C PHE A 11 3.76 -12.67 -0.09
N ALA A 12 3.42 -11.47 0.42
CA ALA A 12 4.02 -10.91 1.63
C ALA A 12 3.72 -11.76 2.88
N VAL A 13 2.48 -12.22 3.03
CA VAL A 13 2.06 -13.14 4.11
C VAL A 13 2.87 -14.44 4.04
N THR A 14 3.00 -15.00 2.84
CA THR A 14 3.81 -16.21 2.62
C THR A 14 5.29 -15.97 2.94
N SER A 15 5.82 -14.80 2.60
CA SER A 15 7.21 -14.42 2.91
C SER A 15 7.46 -14.32 4.42
N LEU A 16 6.52 -13.73 5.17
CA LEU A 16 6.62 -13.64 6.63
C LEU A 16 6.60 -15.02 7.29
N ALA A 17 5.78 -15.94 6.77
CA ALA A 17 5.64 -17.30 7.30
C ALA A 17 6.93 -18.13 7.21
N ARG A 18 7.90 -17.74 6.37
CA ARG A 18 9.23 -18.37 6.32
C ARG A 18 9.98 -18.30 7.64
N GLY A 19 9.73 -17.26 8.45
CA GLY A 19 10.35 -17.10 9.77
C GLY A 19 11.85 -16.82 9.74
N ASP A 20 12.39 -16.37 8.60
CA ASP A 20 13.80 -16.06 8.40
C ASP A 20 14.01 -14.60 7.98
N GLU A 21 15.25 -14.13 8.12
CA GLU A 21 15.68 -12.76 7.82
C GLU A 21 15.27 -12.29 6.41
N ILE A 22 15.49 -13.15 5.41
CA ILE A 22 15.12 -12.83 4.02
C ILE A 22 13.60 -12.78 3.83
N GLY A 23 12.86 -13.64 4.54
CA GLY A 23 11.41 -13.65 4.57
C GLY A 23 10.84 -12.37 5.15
N PHE A 24 11.39 -11.88 6.26
CA PHE A 24 10.97 -10.63 6.90
C PHE A 24 11.16 -9.43 5.98
N ARG A 25 12.33 -9.31 5.34
CA ARG A 25 12.60 -8.23 4.39
C ARG A 25 11.67 -8.24 3.20
N ASN A 26 11.48 -9.42 2.59
CA ASN A 26 10.58 -9.56 1.45
C ASN A 26 9.11 -9.34 1.84
N ALA A 27 8.71 -9.73 3.04
CA ALA A 27 7.35 -9.47 3.53
C ALA A 27 7.05 -7.96 3.53
N VAL A 28 7.96 -7.12 4.05
CA VAL A 28 7.78 -5.66 4.05
C VAL A 28 7.69 -5.10 2.64
N GLY A 29 8.62 -5.49 1.76
CA GLY A 29 8.66 -5.00 0.39
C GLY A 29 7.38 -5.33 -0.38
N ARG A 30 6.90 -6.57 -0.23
CA ARG A 30 5.72 -7.08 -0.94
C ARG A 30 4.42 -6.53 -0.36
N ALA A 31 4.35 -6.32 0.96
CA ALA A 31 3.23 -5.64 1.60
C ALA A 31 3.10 -4.18 1.11
N TYR A 32 4.22 -3.47 0.97
CA TYR A 32 4.24 -2.13 0.37
C TYR A 32 3.73 -2.14 -1.07
N TYR A 33 4.27 -3.02 -1.92
CA TYR A 33 3.82 -3.12 -3.31
C TYR A 33 2.34 -3.48 -3.42
N GLY A 34 1.84 -4.33 -2.52
CA GLY A 34 0.42 -4.68 -2.49
C GLY A 34 -0.47 -3.47 -2.28
N LEU A 35 -0.20 -2.67 -1.24
CA LEU A 35 -0.96 -1.44 -1.02
C LEU A 35 -0.75 -0.41 -2.15
N TYR A 36 0.48 -0.27 -2.63
CA TYR A 36 0.82 0.69 -3.68
C TYR A 36 0.03 0.43 -4.97
N HIS A 37 0.05 -0.80 -5.47
CA HIS A 37 -0.64 -1.16 -6.71
C HIS A 37 -2.16 -1.13 -6.53
N ASP A 38 -2.67 -1.54 -5.37
CA ASP A 38 -4.08 -1.44 -5.05
C ASP A 38 -4.57 0.01 -5.12
N VAL A 39 -3.89 0.93 -4.42
CA VAL A 39 -4.23 2.35 -4.43
C VAL A 39 -4.11 2.94 -5.83
N CYS A 40 -3.02 2.68 -6.56
CA CYS A 40 -2.86 3.19 -7.93
C CYS A 40 -3.99 2.74 -8.86
N SER A 41 -4.48 1.51 -8.72
CA SER A 41 -5.57 0.98 -9.55
C SER A 41 -6.93 1.67 -9.29
N LYS A 42 -7.07 2.32 -8.14
CA LYS A 42 -8.32 2.98 -7.69
C LYS A 42 -8.31 4.49 -7.89
N LEU A 43 -7.14 5.11 -8.11
CA LEU A 43 -7.03 6.54 -8.38
C LEU A 43 -7.43 6.86 -9.82
N GLN A 44 -8.34 7.82 -10.00
CA GLN A 44 -8.78 8.27 -11.33
C GLN A 44 -7.78 9.22 -12.00
N LYS A 45 -6.98 9.91 -11.18
CA LYS A 45 -5.99 10.92 -11.56
C LYS A 45 -4.62 10.56 -10.97
N CYS A 46 -4.31 9.26 -10.93
CA CYS A 46 -3.02 8.76 -10.49
C CYS A 46 -1.87 9.51 -11.23
N PRO A 47 -0.84 9.99 -10.51
CA PRO A 47 0.28 10.68 -11.14
C PRO A 47 0.98 9.83 -12.20
N GLU A 48 1.37 10.46 -13.31
CA GLU A 48 2.17 9.84 -14.37
C GLU A 48 3.48 10.62 -14.58
N PRO A 49 4.67 9.99 -14.43
CA PRO A 49 4.86 8.59 -14.08
C PRO A 49 4.45 8.28 -12.63
N ALA A 50 3.84 7.11 -12.42
CA ALA A 50 3.48 6.62 -11.09
C ALA A 50 4.73 6.24 -10.29
N THR A 51 5.39 7.24 -9.73
CA THR A 51 6.55 7.05 -8.84
C THR A 51 6.09 6.87 -7.39
N HIS A 52 6.82 6.07 -6.63
CA HIS A 52 6.52 5.81 -5.21
C HIS A 52 6.38 7.07 -4.36
N VAL A 53 7.20 8.09 -4.64
CA VAL A 53 7.17 9.39 -3.95
C VAL A 53 6.05 10.26 -4.52
N GLY A 54 5.89 10.32 -5.84
CA GLY A 54 4.85 11.12 -6.48
C GLY A 54 3.44 10.70 -6.05
N VAL A 55 3.14 9.40 -6.02
CA VAL A 55 1.81 8.91 -5.64
C VAL A 55 1.49 9.20 -4.16
N ARG A 56 2.43 8.93 -3.24
CA ARG A 56 2.17 9.17 -1.82
C ARG A 56 2.05 10.67 -1.50
N ASP A 57 2.85 11.52 -2.14
CA ASP A 57 2.84 12.96 -1.90
C ASP A 57 1.59 13.57 -2.56
N TYR A 58 1.20 13.11 -3.75
CA TYR A 58 -0.09 13.42 -4.36
C TYR A 58 -1.28 13.14 -3.42
N LEU A 59 -1.31 11.94 -2.83
CA LEU A 59 -2.33 11.55 -1.85
C LEU A 59 -2.32 12.44 -0.59
N ILE A 60 -1.14 12.89 -0.16
CA ILE A 60 -0.93 13.68 1.07
C ILE A 60 -1.11 15.18 0.85
N GLU A 61 -1.00 15.70 -0.38
CA GLU A 61 -0.90 17.14 -0.64
C GLU A 61 -1.99 17.71 -1.58
N THR A 62 -2.42 16.95 -2.60
CA THR A 62 -3.20 17.54 -3.71
C THR A 62 -4.40 16.72 -4.21
N SER A 63 -4.45 15.41 -3.95
CA SER A 63 -5.45 14.49 -4.52
C SER A 63 -6.92 14.84 -4.22
N TRP A 64 -7.21 15.51 -3.10
CA TRP A 64 -8.57 15.89 -2.71
C TRP A 64 -8.99 17.29 -3.18
N LEU A 65 -8.11 18.00 -3.91
CA LEU A 65 -8.45 19.31 -4.45
C LEU A 65 -9.59 19.18 -5.49
N ASN A 66 -10.38 20.23 -5.63
CA ASN A 66 -11.53 20.21 -6.53
C ASN A 66 -11.13 19.81 -7.96
N GLY A 67 -11.77 18.78 -8.51
CA GLY A 67 -11.50 18.25 -9.85
C GLY A 67 -10.41 17.17 -9.94
N TYR A 68 -9.87 16.70 -8.80
CA TYR A 68 -8.90 15.61 -8.75
C TYR A 68 -9.60 14.27 -8.48
N GLU A 69 -9.49 13.73 -7.27
CA GLU A 69 -10.11 12.45 -6.90
C GLU A 69 -11.49 12.67 -6.26
N PRO A 70 -12.47 11.80 -6.54
CA PRO A 70 -13.82 11.88 -5.96
C PRO A 70 -13.90 11.32 -4.52
N TYR A 71 -12.76 11.17 -3.85
CA TYR A 71 -12.67 10.50 -2.55
C TYR A 71 -12.53 11.49 -1.38
N ASP A 72 -12.91 11.05 -0.18
CA ASP A 72 -12.76 11.86 1.03
C ASP A 72 -11.29 12.26 1.28
N LYS A 73 -11.09 13.54 1.59
CA LYS A 73 -9.77 14.14 1.86
C LYS A 73 -8.98 13.38 2.91
N MET A 74 -9.61 13.07 4.05
CA MET A 74 -8.90 12.48 5.18
C MET A 74 -8.53 11.03 4.89
N LYS A 75 -9.33 10.31 4.10
CA LYS A 75 -8.99 8.97 3.62
C LYS A 75 -7.80 8.97 2.67
N LEU A 76 -7.76 9.91 1.72
CA LEU A 76 -6.63 10.08 0.79
C LEU A 76 -5.33 10.37 1.55
N ILE A 77 -5.35 11.37 2.45
CA ILE A 77 -4.19 11.73 3.29
C ILE A 77 -3.75 10.52 4.13
N SER A 78 -4.70 9.79 4.71
CA SER A 78 -4.41 8.60 5.50
C SER A 78 -3.71 7.52 4.68
N LEU A 79 -4.19 7.21 3.47
CA LEU A 79 -3.55 6.24 2.56
C LEU A 79 -2.15 6.70 2.14
N GLY A 80 -1.99 7.97 1.77
CA GLY A 80 -0.69 8.52 1.43
C GLY A 80 0.30 8.43 2.59
N THR A 81 -0.14 8.69 3.82
CA THR A 81 0.70 8.58 5.02
C THR A 81 1.11 7.13 5.29
N MET A 82 0.19 6.16 5.12
CA MET A 82 0.50 4.73 5.22
C MET A 82 1.53 4.31 4.16
N LEU A 83 1.35 4.73 2.90
CA LEU A 83 2.32 4.48 1.83
C LEU A 83 3.68 5.11 2.13
N LYS A 84 3.73 6.32 2.71
CA LYS A 84 4.98 6.97 3.11
C LYS A 84 5.71 6.18 4.18
N HIS A 85 4.99 5.68 5.18
CA HIS A 85 5.56 4.85 6.23
C HIS A 85 6.08 3.52 5.67
N LEU A 86 5.23 2.77 4.95
CA LEU A 86 5.61 1.47 4.38
C LEU A 86 6.76 1.59 3.37
N HIS A 87 6.78 2.65 2.55
CA HIS A 87 7.90 2.89 1.64
C HIS A 87 9.21 3.11 2.40
N THR A 88 9.18 3.82 3.53
CA THR A 88 10.35 4.00 4.41
C THR A 88 10.83 2.65 4.96
N GLN A 89 9.90 1.84 5.48
CA GLN A 89 10.20 0.50 6.00
C GLN A 89 10.77 -0.42 4.91
N ARG A 90 10.17 -0.41 3.72
CA ARG A 90 10.64 -1.15 2.54
C ARG A 90 12.05 -0.75 2.14
N LYS A 91 12.39 0.54 2.14
CA LYS A 91 13.77 0.99 1.88
C LYS A 91 14.74 0.49 2.94
N TRP A 92 14.36 0.50 4.21
CA TRP A 92 15.21 -0.02 5.27
C TRP A 92 15.43 -1.53 5.10
N ALA A 93 14.36 -2.30 4.90
CA ALA A 93 14.41 -3.74 4.64
C ALA A 93 15.28 -4.11 3.43
N ASP A 94 15.17 -3.38 2.33
CA ASP A 94 15.88 -3.70 1.08
C ASP A 94 17.34 -3.25 1.08
N TYR A 95 17.66 -2.10 1.69
CA TYR A 95 18.97 -1.46 1.52
C TYR A 95 19.88 -1.54 2.75
N SER A 96 19.34 -1.75 3.95
CA SER A 96 20.15 -1.91 5.17
C SER A 96 20.49 -3.37 5.42
N ILE A 97 21.29 -3.95 4.52
CA ILE A 97 21.64 -5.38 4.51
C ILE A 97 22.68 -5.78 5.57
N ASN A 98 23.33 -4.80 6.20
CA ASN A 98 24.34 -5.02 7.25
C ASN A 98 23.74 -5.17 8.66
N TYR A 99 22.41 -5.17 8.78
CA TYR A 99 21.69 -5.23 10.06
C TYR A 99 20.50 -6.15 9.92
N ASP A 100 20.26 -7.04 10.89
CA ASP A 100 19.06 -7.89 10.88
C ASP A 100 17.77 -7.05 10.92
N TYR A 101 16.76 -7.49 10.16
CA TYR A 101 15.47 -6.83 10.10
C TYR A 101 14.51 -7.48 11.11
N PRO A 102 14.01 -6.73 12.11
CA PRO A 102 13.20 -7.32 13.16
C PRO A 102 11.90 -7.93 12.65
N LYS A 103 11.59 -9.16 13.09
CA LYS A 103 10.30 -9.82 12.80
C LYS A 103 9.10 -8.94 13.17
N ALA A 104 9.18 -8.26 14.32
CA ALA A 104 8.11 -7.38 14.81
C ALA A 104 7.83 -6.22 13.85
N ASP A 105 8.86 -5.65 13.23
CA ASP A 105 8.69 -4.57 12.25
C ASP A 105 8.06 -5.09 10.95
N ALA A 106 8.42 -6.32 10.52
CA ALA A 106 7.78 -6.98 9.38
C ALA A 106 6.29 -7.28 9.64
N GLU A 107 5.96 -7.79 10.84
CA GLU A 107 4.58 -8.01 11.27
C GLU A 107 3.78 -6.68 11.31
N ALA A 108 4.37 -5.62 11.87
CA ALA A 108 3.74 -4.30 11.91
C ALA A 108 3.48 -3.73 10.51
N ALA A 109 4.42 -3.90 9.58
CA ALA A 109 4.25 -3.49 8.19
C ALA A 109 3.09 -4.23 7.50
N LEU A 110 2.97 -5.54 7.71
CA LEU A 110 1.86 -6.33 7.16
C LEU A 110 0.50 -5.90 7.72
N ILE A 111 0.42 -5.63 9.02
CA ILE A 111 -0.81 -5.14 9.67
C ILE A 111 -1.20 -3.78 9.07
N MET A 112 -0.24 -2.88 8.88
CA MET A 112 -0.50 -1.57 8.29
C MET A 112 -0.93 -1.68 6.83
N ALA A 113 -0.26 -2.51 6.03
CA ALA A 113 -0.64 -2.74 4.64
C ALA A 113 -2.06 -3.31 4.53
N ARG A 114 -2.43 -4.26 5.40
CA ARG A 114 -3.81 -4.81 5.45
C ARG A 114 -4.85 -3.72 5.72
N LYS A 115 -4.62 -2.90 6.75
CA LYS A 115 -5.49 -1.76 7.08
C LYS A 115 -5.57 -0.76 5.93
N GLY A 116 -4.49 -0.57 5.18
CA GLY A 116 -4.45 0.26 3.99
C GLY A 116 -5.33 -0.32 2.86
N LEU A 117 -5.24 -1.62 2.60
CA LEU A 117 -6.05 -2.31 1.59
C LEU A 117 -7.54 -2.24 1.95
N GLU A 118 -7.89 -2.57 3.19
CA GLU A 118 -9.25 -2.45 3.73
C GLU A 118 -9.79 -1.01 3.56
N LYS A 119 -8.97 0.01 3.88
CA LYS A 119 -9.33 1.42 3.72
C LYS A 119 -9.49 1.82 2.25
N SER A 120 -8.61 1.36 1.37
CA SER A 120 -8.66 1.66 -0.06
C SER A 120 -9.90 1.05 -0.69
N GLN A 121 -10.28 -0.18 -0.30
CA GLN A 121 -11.50 -0.81 -0.75
C GLN A 121 -12.75 -0.07 -0.26
N ALA A 122 -12.84 0.23 1.05
CA ALA A 122 -13.98 0.97 1.60
C ALA A 122 -14.16 2.36 0.96
N MET A 123 -13.06 3.00 0.58
CA MET A 123 -13.08 4.28 -0.15
C MET A 123 -13.68 4.14 -1.56
N LEU A 124 -13.40 3.03 -2.27
CA LEU A 124 -13.98 2.74 -3.57
C LEU A 124 -15.48 2.42 -3.47
N ASP A 125 -15.86 1.59 -2.50
CA ASP A 125 -17.26 1.13 -2.32
C ASP A 125 -18.23 2.29 -2.03
N GLU A 126 -17.75 3.39 -1.45
CA GLU A 126 -18.56 4.59 -1.18
C GLU A 126 -18.95 5.37 -2.43
N ILE A 127 -18.13 5.32 -3.48
CA ILE A 127 -18.40 6.03 -4.74
C ILE A 127 -19.01 5.11 -5.80
N THR A 128 -18.81 3.81 -5.66
CA THR A 128 -19.34 2.77 -6.55
C THR A 128 -20.05 1.75 -5.67
N PRO A 129 -21.35 1.95 -5.35
CA PRO A 129 -22.07 1.00 -4.52
C PRO A 129 -22.01 -0.39 -5.18
N PRO A 130 -21.82 -1.46 -4.40
CA PRO A 130 -21.71 -2.81 -4.94
C PRO A 130 -22.96 -3.13 -5.77
N ALA A 131 -22.78 -3.82 -6.89
CA ALA A 131 -23.89 -4.27 -7.71
C ALA A 131 -24.88 -5.05 -6.81
N PRO A 132 -26.20 -4.80 -6.94
CA PRO A 132 -27.19 -5.53 -6.16
C PRO A 132 -26.97 -7.03 -6.37
N ALA A 133 -26.96 -7.80 -5.29
CA ALA A 133 -26.84 -9.24 -5.35
C ALA A 133 -27.95 -9.79 -6.28
N ALA A 134 -27.54 -10.51 -7.32
CA ALA A 134 -28.43 -11.14 -8.28
C ALA A 134 -29.26 -12.26 -7.65
#